data_AF-A0A7M3M9C6-F1
#
_entry.id   AF-A0A7M3M9C6-F1
#
_cell.length_a   1.000
_cell.length_b   1.000
_cell.length_c   1.000
_cell.angle_alpha   90.00
_cell.angle_beta   90.00
_cell.angle_gamma   90.00
#
_symmetry.space_group_name_H-M   'P 1'
#
loop_
_entity.id
_entity.type
_entity.pdbx_description
1 polymer ?
#
loop_
_entity_poly.entity_id
_entity_poly.type
_entity_poly.pdbx_seq_one_letter_code
_entity_poly.pdbx_strand_id
1 'polypeptide(L)'
;MFSDNTLKGGSGAYHYRNEEVDRLLQEGRAEFDQAKRKTLYDQVQTLLMQDAPMVYLNYYVNVDAVAKGVQGYRMHPTESSYHLETVSLAK
;
A
#
# COMPACT_ATOMS: atom_id res chain seq x y z
N MET A 1 19.96 -9.73 10.46
CA MET A 1 18.67 -9.87 11.18
C MET A 1 17.58 -8.97 10.58
N PHE A 2 17.65 -8.66 9.28
CA PHE A 2 16.65 -7.90 8.52
C PHE A 2 16.71 -8.38 7.07
N SER A 3 15.60 -8.25 6.33
CA SER A 3 15.67 -8.25 4.86
C SER A 3 16.62 -7.12 4.42
N ASP A 4 17.47 -7.41 3.42
CA ASP A 4 18.44 -6.43 2.89
C ASP A 4 17.74 -5.25 2.21
N ASN A 5 16.44 -5.39 1.90
CA ASN A 5 15.60 -4.35 1.32
C ASN A 5 14.90 -3.46 2.37
N THR A 6 15.12 -3.68 3.67
CA THR A 6 14.50 -2.87 4.74
C THR A 6 15.48 -1.86 5.31
N LEU A 7 15.05 -0.60 5.46
CA LEU A 7 15.84 0.44 6.14
C LEU A 7 16.14 0.00 7.58
N LYS A 8 17.38 0.15 8.05
CA LYS A 8 17.85 -0.26 9.39
C LYS A 8 17.09 0.39 10.58
N GLY A 9 16.21 1.36 10.33
CA GLY A 9 15.27 1.93 11.30
C GLY A 9 13.86 2.12 10.74
N GLY A 10 13.53 1.45 9.63
CA GLY A 10 12.20 1.49 9.03
C GLY A 10 11.24 0.54 9.74
N SER A 11 9.94 0.86 9.71
CA SER A 11 8.85 0.08 10.29
C SER A 11 8.53 -1.23 9.54
N GLY A 12 9.53 -1.86 8.92
CA GLY A 12 9.37 -3.12 8.20
C GLY A 12 8.98 -4.26 9.14
N ALA A 13 8.29 -5.28 8.60
CA ALA A 13 7.65 -6.35 9.34
C ALA A 13 8.64 -7.13 10.24
N TYR A 14 8.76 -6.73 11.50
CA TYR A 14 9.19 -7.58 12.62
C TYR A 14 10.46 -8.43 12.37
N HIS A 15 11.48 -7.90 11.70
CA HIS A 15 12.71 -8.63 11.34
C HIS A 15 12.54 -9.82 10.37
N TYR A 16 11.40 -9.93 9.68
CA TYR A 16 11.17 -10.95 8.66
C TYR A 16 12.22 -10.88 7.54
N ARG A 17 12.73 -12.04 7.14
CA ARG A 17 13.68 -12.22 6.04
C ARG A 17 13.34 -13.49 5.29
N ASN A 18 13.12 -13.36 3.99
CA ASN A 18 12.98 -14.46 3.06
C ASN A 18 13.68 -14.04 1.77
N GLU A 19 14.73 -14.77 1.38
CA GLU A 19 15.59 -14.41 0.24
C GLU A 19 14.82 -14.43 -1.09
N GLU A 20 13.84 -15.32 -1.21
CA GLU A 20 12.99 -15.40 -2.40
C GLU A 20 12.03 -14.21 -2.48
N VAL A 21 11.44 -13.79 -1.36
CA VAL A 21 10.63 -12.57 -1.30
C VAL A 21 11.48 -11.34 -1.68
N ASP A 22 12.70 -11.25 -1.17
CA ASP A 22 13.62 -10.15 -1.50
C ASP A 22 13.98 -10.11 -2.98
N ARG A 23 14.25 -11.28 -3.59
CA ARG A 23 14.52 -11.43 -5.03
C ARG A 23 13.32 -10.99 -5.87
N LEU A 24 12.13 -11.51 -5.58
CA LEU A 24 10.90 -11.19 -6.31
C LEU A 24 10.54 -9.70 -6.22
N LEU A 25 10.75 -9.07 -5.05
CA LEU A 25 10.53 -7.64 -4.87
C LEU A 25 11.54 -6.79 -5.68
N GLN A 26 12.79 -7.22 -5.79
CA GLN A 26 13.78 -6.54 -6.64
C GLN A 26 13.43 -6.66 -8.13
N GLU A 27 13.05 -7.85 -8.59
CA GLU A 27 12.60 -8.08 -9.97
C GLU A 27 11.34 -7.27 -10.28
N GLY A 28 10.36 -7.27 -9.38
CA GLY A 28 9.12 -6.51 -9.54
C GLY A 28 9.33 -4.99 -9.59
N ARG A 29 10.41 -4.47 -8.99
CA ARG A 29 10.78 -3.04 -9.11
C ARG A 29 11.39 -2.70 -10.47
N ALA A 30 12.09 -3.65 -11.09
CA ALA A 30 12.74 -3.47 -12.39
C ALA A 30 11.85 -3.81 -13.59
N GLU A 31 10.74 -4.53 -13.38
CA GLU A 31 9.81 -4.93 -14.43
C GLU A 31 8.85 -3.79 -14.82
N PHE A 32 8.81 -3.47 -16.12
CA PHE A 32 7.98 -2.40 -16.69
C PHE A 32 6.65 -2.92 -17.27
N ASP A 33 6.59 -4.19 -17.67
CA ASP A 33 5.36 -4.83 -18.10
C ASP A 33 4.43 -5.06 -16.90
N GLN A 34 3.26 -4.44 -16.94
CA GLN A 34 2.34 -4.47 -15.80
C GLN A 34 1.83 -5.88 -15.47
N ALA A 35 1.62 -6.73 -16.48
CA ALA A 35 1.10 -8.08 -16.27
C ALA A 35 2.17 -8.97 -15.63
N LYS A 36 3.41 -8.91 -16.12
CA LYS A 36 4.55 -9.61 -15.53
C LYS A 36 4.83 -9.13 -14.10
N ARG A 37 4.83 -7.80 -13.90
CA ARG A 37 5.02 -7.21 -12.58
C ARG A 37 3.96 -7.68 -11.58
N LYS A 38 2.69 -7.78 -12.02
CA LYS A 38 1.62 -8.32 -11.18
C LYS A 38 1.91 -9.76 -10.76
N THR A 39 2.31 -10.64 -11.67
CA THR A 39 2.63 -12.04 -11.37
C THR A 39 3.72 -12.16 -10.30
N LEU A 40 4.76 -11.32 -10.36
CA LEU A 40 5.82 -11.28 -9.34
C LEU A 40 5.27 -10.89 -7.96
N TYR A 41 4.41 -9.86 -7.89
CA TYR A 41 3.78 -9.45 -6.62
C TYR A 41 2.77 -10.47 -6.09
N ASP A 42 2.06 -11.20 -6.96
CA ASP A 42 1.15 -12.29 -6.55
C ASP A 42 1.94 -13.42 -5.86
N GLN A 43 3.15 -13.74 -6.37
CA GLN A 43 4.05 -14.72 -5.75
C GLN A 43 4.54 -14.24 -4.38
N VAL A 44 4.93 -12.95 -4.27
CA VAL A 44 5.29 -12.36 -2.97
C VAL A 44 4.15 -12.48 -1.96
N GLN A 45 2.92 -12.11 -2.34
CA GLN A 45 1.77 -12.23 -1.45
C GLN A 45 1.50 -13.68 -1.04
N THR A 46 1.68 -14.64 -1.95
CA THR A 46 1.55 -16.07 -1.65
C THR A 46 2.55 -16.52 -0.60
N LEU A 47 3.83 -16.16 -0.76
CA LEU A 47 4.88 -16.49 0.21
C LEU A 47 4.63 -15.84 1.58
N LEU A 48 4.22 -14.57 1.60
CA LEU A 48 3.89 -13.87 2.85
C LEU A 48 2.71 -14.52 3.58
N MET A 49 1.71 -15.00 2.86
CA MET A 49 0.58 -15.72 3.46
C MET A 49 0.99 -17.09 4.02
N GLN A 50 1.95 -17.77 3.38
CA GLN A 50 2.48 -19.06 3.84
C GLN A 50 3.38 -18.90 5.07
N ASP A 51 4.27 -17.91 5.05
CA ASP A 51 5.21 -17.65 6.13
C ASP A 51 4.56 -16.94 7.33
N ALA A 52 3.41 -16.30 7.10
CA ALA A 52 2.61 -15.58 8.08
C ALA A 52 3.43 -14.68 9.02
N PRO A 53 4.29 -13.78 8.50
CA PRO A 53 5.13 -12.91 9.35
C PRO A 53 4.32 -11.86 10.10
N MET A 54 3.06 -11.67 9.73
CA MET A 54 2.09 -10.78 10.33
C MET A 54 0.68 -11.35 10.15
N VAL A 55 -0.21 -11.06 11.10
CA VAL A 55 -1.62 -11.45 11.01
C VAL A 55 -2.41 -10.34 10.32
N TYR A 56 -3.00 -10.65 9.16
CA TYR A 56 -3.89 -9.74 8.44
C TYR A 56 -5.30 -9.79 9.03
N LEU A 57 -5.77 -8.68 9.60
CA LEU A 57 -7.08 -8.64 10.28
C LEU A 57 -8.19 -8.14 9.36
N ASN A 58 -7.98 -6.98 8.74
CA ASN A 58 -8.99 -6.33 7.91
C ASN A 58 -8.37 -5.33 6.94
N TYR A 59 -9.15 -4.94 5.94
CA TYR A 59 -9.00 -3.66 5.25
C TYR A 59 -10.07 -2.71 5.80
N TYR A 60 -9.69 -1.50 6.21
CA TYR A 60 -10.62 -0.56 6.81
C TYR A 60 -11.42 0.19 5.74
N VAL A 61 -12.60 0.67 6.13
CA VAL A 61 -13.45 1.52 5.29
C VAL A 61 -13.32 2.94 5.79
N ASN A 62 -13.01 3.86 4.88
CA ASN A 62 -12.98 5.28 5.17
C ASN A 62 -14.37 5.88 5.02
N VAL A 63 -14.74 6.75 5.96
CA VAL A 63 -16.01 7.48 5.94
C VAL A 63 -15.70 8.95 6.13
N ASP A 64 -15.89 9.73 5.07
CA ASP A 64 -15.66 11.16 5.10
C ASP A 64 -16.96 11.90 5.38
N ALA A 65 -17.01 12.63 6.50
CA ALA A 65 -18.13 13.49 6.83
C ALA A 65 -17.94 14.88 6.20
N VAL A 66 -18.87 15.27 5.33
CA VAL A 66 -18.82 16.54 4.60
C VAL A 66 -19.95 17.46 5.08
N ALA A 67 -19.61 18.69 5.46
CA ALA A 67 -20.62 19.67 5.89
C ALA A 67 -21.58 20.02 4.75
N LYS A 68 -22.86 20.26 5.05
CA LYS A 68 -23.92 20.51 4.05
C LYS A 68 -23.59 21.66 3.08
N GLY A 69 -22.86 22.67 3.53
CA GLY A 69 -22.45 23.82 2.72
C GLY A 69 -21.23 23.56 1.84
N VAL A 70 -20.52 22.46 2.00
CA VAL A 70 -19.31 22.15 1.22
C VAL A 70 -19.70 21.50 -0.09
N GLN A 71 -19.23 22.06 -1.19
CA GLN A 71 -19.47 21.58 -2.55
C GLN A 71 -18.14 21.21 -3.23
N GLY A 72 -18.18 20.19 -4.09
CA GLY A 72 -17.03 19.78 -4.91
C GLY A 72 -16.04 18.82 -4.22
N TYR A 73 -16.17 18.57 -2.92
CA TYR A 73 -15.30 17.61 -2.23
C TYR A 73 -15.51 16.18 -2.73
N ARG A 74 -14.40 15.46 -2.96
CA ARG A 74 -14.39 14.06 -3.34
C ARG A 74 -13.38 13.31 -2.48
N MET A 75 -13.84 12.25 -1.82
CA MET A 75 -12.97 11.32 -1.11
C MET A 75 -11.97 10.70 -2.08
N HIS A 76 -10.69 10.75 -1.73
CA HIS A 76 -9.64 10.08 -2.51
C HIS A 76 -9.40 8.67 -1.95
N PRO A 77 -9.25 7.63 -2.79
CA PRO A 77 -9.07 6.25 -2.32
C PRO A 77 -7.79 6.01 -1.50
N THR A 78 -6.85 6.96 -1.50
CA THR A 78 -5.62 6.92 -0.68
C THR A 78 -5.69 7.84 0.55
N GLU A 79 -6.90 8.27 0.94
CA GLU A 79 -7.15 9.16 2.10
C GLU A 79 -6.45 10.51 2.05
N SER A 80 -5.92 10.86 0.89
CA SER A 80 -5.21 12.11 0.69
C SER A 80 -6.21 13.22 0.34
N SER A 81 -6.04 14.38 0.95
CA SER A 81 -6.86 15.57 0.64
C SER A 81 -6.38 16.25 -0.65
N TYR A 82 -6.60 15.59 -1.79
CA TYR A 82 -6.35 16.17 -3.11
C TYR A 82 -7.55 16.95 -3.64
N HIS A 83 -7.29 17.83 -4.61
CA HIS A 83 -8.30 18.63 -5.31
C HIS A 83 -9.09 19.61 -4.44
N LEU A 84 -8.55 20.02 -3.30
CA LEU A 84 -9.18 21.00 -2.42
C LEU A 84 -9.34 22.37 -3.08
N GLU A 85 -8.54 22.71 -4.08
CA GLU A 85 -8.67 23.92 -4.89
C GLU A 85 -10.01 23.99 -5.65
N THR A 86 -10.70 22.86 -5.81
CA THR A 86 -12.01 22.78 -6.47
C THR A 86 -13.19 22.82 -5.47
N VAL A 87 -12.89 22.85 -4.17
CA VAL A 87 -13.89 22.82 -3.11
C VAL A 87 -14.33 24.24 -2.78
N SER A 88 -15.64 24.42 -2.57
CA SER A 88 -16.22 25.74 -2.25
C SER A 88 -17.31 25.64 -1.19
N LEU A 89 -17.69 26.80 -0.63
CA LEU A 89 -18.82 26.93 0.27
C LEU A 89 -20.03 27.48 -0.48
N ALA A 90 -21.18 26.86 -0.27
CA ALA A 90 -22.46 27.38 -0.70
C ALA A 90 -22.69 28.77 -0.08
N LYS A 91 -23.15 29.71 -0.89
CA LYS A 91 -23.60 31.03 -0.42
C LYS A 91 -24.95 30.94 0.26
#